data_AF-A0A9E1DQV7-F1
#
_entry.id   AF-A0A9E1DQV7-F1
#
_cell.length_a   1.000
_cell.length_b   1.000
_cell.length_c   1.000
_cell.angle_alpha   90.00
_cell.angle_beta   90.00
_cell.angle_gamma   90.00
#
_symmetry.space_group_name_H-M   'P 1'
#
loop_
_entity.id
_entity.type
_entity.pdbx_description
1 polymer ?
#
loop_
_entity_poly.entity_id
_entity_poly.type
_entity_poly.pdbx_seq_one_letter_code
_entity_poly.pdbx_strand_id
1 'polypeptide(L)'
;MDQPKKDSAPTPAAKIFQILWVGLLGAQFMYAFILRGVLARGWESPDPRWLPNFGDPFEMSLGIAAAVTFLTGFVVPSLIARGMGAKIHAALRDESRPRDVVPPLLFAPFIVRLAMFEAVCLLGFVLANKAHAPNLIFPFLALSAGATLKNFPSTPEKVAEDLGLAGVGPR
;
A
#
# COMPACT_ATOMS: atom_id res chain seq x y z
N MET A 1 6.36 -2.39 39.48
CA MET A 1 7.14 -3.47 38.85
C MET A 1 6.67 -3.56 37.42
N ASP A 2 7.34 -2.83 36.53
CA ASP A 2 7.06 -2.87 35.10
C ASP A 2 7.52 -4.23 34.57
N GLN A 3 6.59 -5.03 34.07
CA GLN A 3 6.97 -6.26 33.38
C GLN A 3 7.79 -5.88 32.14
N PRO A 4 8.94 -6.52 31.90
CA PRO A 4 9.71 -6.27 30.69
C PRO A 4 8.82 -6.60 29.49
N LYS A 5 8.58 -5.62 28.62
CA LYS A 5 8.01 -5.85 27.29
C LYS A 5 8.82 -6.98 26.68
N LYS A 6 8.21 -8.16 26.58
CA LYS A 6 8.82 -9.32 25.98
C LYS A 6 8.95 -8.96 24.49
N ASP A 7 10.15 -8.58 24.08
CA ASP A 7 10.54 -8.40 22.69
C ASP A 7 10.40 -9.77 21.99
N SER A 8 9.15 -10.12 21.68
CA SER A 8 8.83 -11.31 20.92
C SER A 8 9.29 -11.03 19.49
N ALA A 9 10.35 -11.74 19.10
CA ALA A 9 10.87 -11.70 17.74
C ALA A 9 9.70 -11.80 16.74
N PRO A 10 9.71 -11.01 15.65
CA PRO A 10 8.62 -11.00 14.68
C PRO A 10 8.40 -12.42 14.15
N THR A 11 7.15 -12.87 14.19
CA THR A 11 6.76 -14.19 13.70
C THR A 11 7.15 -14.35 12.22
N PRO A 12 7.35 -15.57 11.71
CA PRO A 12 7.68 -15.80 10.29
C PRO A 12 6.70 -15.10 9.33
N ALA A 13 5.41 -15.04 9.69
CA ALA A 13 4.40 -14.29 8.94
C ALA A 13 4.70 -12.78 8.91
N ALA A 14 5.01 -12.16 10.06
CA ALA A 14 5.39 -10.75 10.14
C ALA A 14 6.61 -10.40 9.28
N LYS A 15 7.59 -11.31 9.19
CA LYS A 15 8.75 -11.13 8.29
C LYS A 15 8.36 -11.17 6.82
N ILE A 16 7.49 -12.10 6.41
CA ILE A 16 6.96 -12.16 5.03
C ILE A 16 6.21 -10.87 4.70
N PHE A 17 5.40 -10.35 5.63
CA PHE A 17 4.71 -9.07 5.46
C PHE A 17 5.67 -7.91 5.22
N GLN A 18 6.73 -7.80 6.03
CA GLN A 18 7.74 -6.77 5.86
C GLN A 18 8.47 -6.89 4.52
N ILE A 19 8.79 -8.12 4.08
CA ILE A 19 9.42 -8.37 2.77
C ILE A 19 8.51 -7.92 1.63
N LEU A 20 7.23 -8.28 1.65
CA LEU A 20 6.26 -7.85 0.64
C LEU A 20 6.14 -6.32 0.60
N TRP A 21 6.16 -5.68 1.77
CA TRP A 21 6.09 -4.23 1.89
C TRP A 21 7.32 -3.53 1.29
N VAL A 22 8.51 -4.03 1.60
CA VAL A 22 9.77 -3.53 1.02
C VAL A 22 9.78 -3.76 -0.49
N GLY A 23 9.32 -4.93 -0.95
CA GLY A 23 9.18 -5.25 -2.36
C GLY A 23 8.31 -4.25 -3.10
N LEU A 24 7.14 -3.90 -2.52
CA LEU A 24 6.25 -2.90 -3.09
C LEU A 24 6.87 -1.51 -3.13
N LEU A 25 7.52 -1.10 -2.03
CA LEU A 25 8.22 0.18 -1.99
C LEU A 25 9.28 0.24 -3.09
N GLY A 26 10.04 -0.84 -3.27
CA GLY A 26 10.99 -1.00 -4.38
C GLY A 26 10.33 -0.88 -5.76
N ALA A 27 9.17 -1.52 -5.96
CA ALA A 27 8.41 -1.45 -7.21
C ALA A 27 7.98 -0.01 -7.56
N GLN A 28 7.59 0.79 -6.58
CA GLN A 28 7.24 2.20 -6.78
C GLN A 28 8.44 3.01 -7.30
N PHE A 29 9.63 2.82 -6.71
CA PHE A 29 10.87 3.44 -7.19
C PHE A 29 11.27 2.96 -8.58
N MET A 30 10.97 1.69 -8.91
CA MET A 30 11.23 1.15 -10.24
C MET A 30 10.47 1.89 -11.34
N TYR A 31 9.27 2.40 -11.08
CA TYR A 31 8.55 3.20 -12.08
C TYR A 31 9.28 4.49 -12.43
N ALA A 32 9.80 5.21 -11.43
CA ALA A 32 10.60 6.41 -11.67
C ALA A 32 11.92 6.09 -12.38
N PHE A 33 12.56 4.97 -12.02
CA PHE A 33 13.75 4.49 -12.71
C PHE A 33 13.48 4.15 -14.17
N ILE A 34 12.43 3.39 -14.47
CA ILE A 34 12.05 3.03 -15.85
C ILE A 34 11.70 4.29 -16.64
N LEU A 35 10.88 5.17 -16.07
CA LEU A 35 10.44 6.38 -16.74
C LEU A 35 11.63 7.29 -17.10
N ARG A 36 12.54 7.56 -16.15
CA ARG A 36 13.67 8.49 -16.39
C ARG A 36 14.88 7.83 -17.04
N GLY A 37 15.20 6.62 -16.61
CA GLY A 37 16.41 5.89 -17.00
C GLY A 37 16.26 5.16 -18.32
N VAL A 38 15.02 4.82 -18.73
CA VAL A 38 14.75 4.05 -19.94
C VAL A 38 13.92 4.88 -20.93
N LEU A 39 12.72 5.29 -20.55
CA LEU A 39 11.76 5.89 -21.50
C LEU A 39 12.11 7.33 -21.89
N ALA A 40 12.42 8.19 -20.92
CA ALA A 40 12.67 9.61 -21.16
C ALA A 40 13.90 9.89 -22.03
N ARG A 41 14.81 8.93 -22.17
CA ARG A 41 15.97 9.05 -23.07
C ARG A 41 15.59 9.05 -24.55
N GLY A 42 14.44 8.46 -24.89
CA GLY A 42 13.92 8.42 -26.26
C GLY A 42 13.00 9.60 -26.59
N TRP A 43 12.79 10.56 -25.68
CA TRP A 43 11.91 11.70 -25.92
C TRP A 43 12.70 12.87 -26.49
N GLU A 44 12.25 13.42 -27.63
CA GLU A 44 12.92 14.54 -28.32
C GLU A 44 12.93 15.81 -27.48
N SER A 45 11.86 16.07 -26.72
CA SER A 45 11.71 17.25 -25.86
C SER A 45 10.92 16.90 -24.59
N PRO A 46 11.57 16.37 -23.54
CA PRO A 46 10.88 16.07 -22.29
C PRO A 46 10.42 17.37 -21.61
N ASP A 47 9.14 17.41 -21.24
CA ASP A 47 8.57 18.55 -20.53
C ASP A 47 9.05 18.54 -19.06
N PRO A 48 9.68 19.64 -18.58
CA PRO A 48 10.23 19.69 -17.24
C PRO A 48 9.18 19.85 -16.13
N ARG A 49 7.88 19.99 -16.44
CA ARG A 49 6.84 20.26 -15.43
C ARG A 49 6.71 19.18 -14.37
N TRP A 50 6.37 19.63 -13.17
CA TRP A 50 6.23 18.80 -11.97
C TRP A 50 4.78 18.57 -11.55
N LEU A 51 3.85 19.34 -12.11
CA LEU A 51 2.42 19.27 -11.79
C LEU A 51 1.58 19.04 -13.06
N PRO A 52 0.46 18.30 -12.93
CA PRO A 52 -0.47 18.09 -14.05
C PRO A 52 -1.01 19.42 -14.58
N ASN A 53 -1.30 19.46 -15.88
CA ASN A 53 -2.07 20.52 -16.50
C ASN A 53 -3.56 20.27 -16.27
N PHE A 54 -4.14 20.95 -15.29
CA PHE A 54 -5.56 20.81 -14.97
C PHE A 54 -6.52 21.36 -16.05
N GLY A 55 -6.00 22.03 -17.08
CA GLY A 55 -6.77 22.39 -18.27
C GLY A 55 -6.95 21.23 -19.25
N ASP A 56 -6.12 20.18 -19.17
CA ASP A 56 -6.26 18.98 -19.99
C ASP A 56 -7.21 17.95 -19.31
N PRO A 57 -8.30 17.52 -19.96
CA PRO A 57 -9.28 16.61 -19.35
C PRO A 57 -8.70 15.25 -18.96
N PHE A 58 -7.71 14.74 -19.70
CA PHE A 58 -7.10 13.44 -19.43
C PHE A 58 -6.21 13.53 -18.18
N GLU A 59 -5.37 14.55 -18.10
CA GLU A 59 -4.51 14.79 -16.94
C GLU A 59 -5.32 15.10 -15.68
N MET A 60 -6.37 15.91 -15.80
CA MET A 60 -7.31 16.18 -14.72
C MET A 60 -7.98 14.89 -14.22
N SER A 61 -8.45 14.03 -15.13
CA SER A 61 -9.11 12.77 -14.77
C SER A 61 -8.17 11.81 -14.04
N LEU A 62 -6.92 11.68 -14.50
CA LEU A 62 -5.91 10.86 -13.81
C LEU A 62 -5.53 11.45 -12.45
N GLY A 63 -5.42 12.78 -12.33
CA GLY A 63 -5.16 13.44 -11.07
C GLY A 63 -6.27 13.18 -10.03
N ILE A 64 -7.53 13.31 -10.46
CA ILE A 64 -8.70 13.00 -9.62
C ILE A 64 -8.72 11.52 -9.25
N ALA A 65 -8.51 10.62 -10.22
CA ALA A 65 -8.46 9.19 -9.96
C ALA A 65 -7.38 8.85 -8.92
N ALA A 66 -6.18 9.42 -9.06
CA ALA A 66 -5.09 9.18 -8.11
C ALA A 66 -5.41 9.71 -6.70
N ALA A 67 -6.03 10.89 -6.60
CA ALA A 67 -6.45 11.45 -5.32
C ALA A 67 -7.52 10.57 -4.65
N VAL A 68 -8.53 10.12 -5.40
CA VAL A 68 -9.57 9.21 -4.90
C VAL A 68 -8.95 7.88 -4.48
N THR A 69 -8.11 7.27 -5.31
CA THR A 69 -7.40 6.02 -5.01
C THR A 69 -6.52 6.15 -3.75
N PHE A 70 -5.85 7.27 -3.57
CA PHE A 70 -5.06 7.54 -2.37
C PHE A 70 -5.94 7.55 -1.12
N LEU A 71 -7.07 8.26 -1.16
CA LEU A 71 -8.02 8.34 -0.04
C LEU A 71 -8.66 6.98 0.26
N THR A 72 -9.08 6.24 -0.78
CA THR A 72 -9.66 4.90 -0.61
C THR A 72 -8.66 3.91 -0.04
N GLY A 73 -7.36 4.08 -0.28
CA GLY A 73 -6.28 3.31 0.35
C GLY A 73 -6.26 3.36 1.88
N PHE A 74 -6.82 4.40 2.50
CA PHE A 74 -6.99 4.47 3.96
C PHE A 74 -8.35 3.93 4.43
N VAL A 75 -9.41 4.19 3.66
CA VAL A 75 -10.79 3.90 4.06
C VAL A 75 -11.16 2.44 3.80
N VAL A 76 -10.94 1.95 2.58
CA VAL A 76 -11.43 0.63 2.13
C VAL A 76 -10.81 -0.51 2.92
N PRO A 77 -9.47 -0.58 3.14
CA PRO A 77 -8.87 -1.60 3.99
C PRO A 77 -9.47 -1.65 5.40
N SER A 78 -9.75 -0.48 5.97
CA SER A 78 -10.33 -0.37 7.31
C SER A 78 -11.77 -0.89 7.37
N LEU A 79 -12.57 -0.64 6.33
CA LEU A 79 -13.93 -1.18 6.22
C LEU A 79 -13.92 -2.71 6.02
N ILE A 80 -12.99 -3.21 5.20
CA ILE A 80 -12.79 -4.64 4.99
C ILE A 80 -12.42 -5.31 6.32
N ALA A 81 -11.43 -4.79 7.05
CA ALA A 81 -11.02 -5.33 8.34
C ALA A 81 -12.20 -5.39 9.35
N ARG A 82 -13.00 -4.32 9.44
CA ARG A 82 -14.19 -4.27 10.29
C ARG A 82 -15.26 -5.30 9.89
N GLY A 83 -15.54 -5.44 8.60
CA GLY A 83 -16.52 -6.40 8.09
C GLY A 83 -16.07 -7.86 8.25
N MET A 84 -14.76 -8.09 8.36
CA MET A 84 -14.17 -9.42 8.52
C MET A 84 -13.99 -9.82 9.98
N GLY A 85 -13.92 -8.88 10.93
CA GLY A 85 -13.71 -9.17 12.35
C GLY A 85 -14.67 -10.22 12.91
N ALA A 86 -15.97 -10.13 12.60
CA ALA A 86 -16.96 -11.12 13.03
C ALA A 86 -16.70 -12.53 12.43
N LYS A 87 -16.26 -12.60 11.18
CA LYS A 87 -15.95 -13.86 10.48
C LYS A 87 -14.66 -14.49 11.00
N ILE A 88 -13.64 -13.66 11.30
CA ILE A 88 -12.36 -14.10 11.89
C ILE A 88 -12.60 -14.63 13.30
N HIS A 89 -13.39 -13.93 14.13
CA HIS A 89 -13.75 -14.41 15.47
C HIS A 89 -14.52 -15.72 15.44
N ALA A 90 -15.45 -15.90 14.49
CA ALA A 90 -16.16 -17.16 14.32
C ALA A 90 -15.22 -18.28 13.87
N ALA A 91 -14.30 -18.01 12.93
CA ALA A 91 -13.34 -18.98 12.44
C ALA A 91 -12.29 -19.38 13.50
N LEU A 92 -11.90 -18.46 14.39
CA LEU A 92 -10.94 -18.74 15.47
C LEU A 92 -11.55 -19.52 16.64
N ARG A 93 -12.87 -19.44 16.86
CA ARG A 93 -13.58 -20.20 17.91
C ARG A 93 -13.96 -21.62 17.48
N ASP A 94 -14.02 -21.88 16.19
CA ASP A 94 -14.43 -23.15 15.64
C ASP A 94 -13.21 -24.08 15.50
N GLU A 95 -12.91 -24.86 16.55
CA GLU A 95 -11.79 -25.83 16.58
C GLU A 95 -11.86 -26.90 15.46
N SER A 96 -13.03 -27.05 14.83
CA SER A 96 -13.28 -28.04 13.78
C SER A 96 -12.91 -27.57 12.37
N ARG A 97 -12.61 -26.28 12.17
CA ARG A 97 -12.21 -25.77 10.86
C ARG A 97 -10.72 -25.98 10.60
N PRO A 98 -10.33 -26.34 9.36
CA PRO A 98 -8.93 -26.34 8.97
C PRO A 98 -8.36 -24.94 9.19
N ARG A 99 -7.22 -24.86 9.91
CA ARG A 99 -6.51 -23.61 10.23
C ARG A 99 -6.04 -22.85 8.98
N ASP A 100 -6.24 -23.42 7.81
CA ASP A 100 -5.78 -22.97 6.50
C ASP A 100 -6.67 -21.88 5.88
N VAL A 101 -7.87 -21.64 6.42
CA VAL A 101 -8.84 -20.63 5.91
C VAL A 101 -8.69 -19.26 6.58
N VAL A 102 -8.12 -19.24 7.80
CA VAL A 102 -7.89 -18.02 8.58
C VAL A 102 -6.83 -17.08 7.94
N PRO A 103 -5.74 -17.57 7.33
CA PRO A 103 -4.70 -16.70 6.78
C PRO A 103 -5.22 -15.77 5.68
N PRO A 104 -5.87 -16.22 4.58
CA PRO A 104 -6.31 -15.34 3.48
C PRO A 104 -7.24 -14.20 3.94
N LEU A 105 -8.09 -14.47 4.93
CA LEU A 105 -9.01 -13.49 5.48
C LEU A 105 -8.28 -12.37 6.27
N LEU A 106 -7.13 -12.69 6.87
CA LEU A 106 -6.30 -11.70 7.55
C LEU A 106 -5.49 -10.85 6.56
N PHE A 107 -5.10 -11.41 5.40
CA PHE A 107 -4.29 -10.70 4.40
C PHE A 107 -5.06 -9.73 3.50
N ALA A 108 -6.38 -9.89 3.35
CA ALA A 108 -7.18 -9.09 2.42
C ALA A 108 -7.08 -7.56 2.60
N PRO A 109 -7.30 -6.97 3.80
CA PRO A 109 -7.22 -5.51 3.98
C PRO A 109 -5.81 -4.98 3.68
N PHE A 110 -4.79 -5.75 4.05
CA PHE A 110 -3.39 -5.45 3.79
C PHE A 110 -3.09 -5.38 2.27
N ILE A 111 -3.47 -6.41 1.52
CA ILE A 111 -3.24 -6.46 0.06
C ILE A 111 -3.96 -5.31 -0.64
N VAL A 112 -5.21 -5.03 -0.24
CA VAL A 112 -5.98 -3.92 -0.82
C VAL A 112 -5.30 -2.58 -0.56
N ARG A 113 -4.75 -2.36 0.65
CA ARG A 113 -4.00 -1.13 0.95
C ARG A 113 -2.80 -0.96 0.03
N LEU A 114 -2.00 -2.01 -0.10
CA LEU A 114 -0.81 -2.03 -0.96
C LEU A 114 -1.16 -1.75 -2.42
N ALA A 115 -2.16 -2.44 -2.96
CA ALA A 115 -2.62 -2.25 -4.33
C ALA A 115 -3.11 -0.81 -4.58
N MET A 116 -3.81 -0.19 -3.63
CA MET A 116 -4.28 1.19 -3.76
C MET A 116 -3.11 2.17 -3.79
N PHE A 117 -2.12 2.05 -2.89
CA PHE A 117 -0.96 2.94 -2.91
C PHE A 117 -0.12 2.74 -4.17
N GLU A 118 0.10 1.50 -4.61
CA GLU A 118 0.79 1.23 -5.88
C GLU A 118 0.05 1.83 -7.07
N ALA A 119 -1.28 1.71 -7.12
CA ALA A 119 -2.11 2.29 -8.16
C ALA A 119 -1.93 3.81 -8.27
N VAL A 120 -1.76 4.54 -7.15
CA VAL A 120 -1.42 5.97 -7.19
C VAL A 120 -0.12 6.22 -7.95
N CYS A 121 0.91 5.43 -7.69
CA CYS A 121 2.19 5.57 -8.37
C CYS A 121 2.10 5.19 -9.85
N LEU A 122 1.33 4.15 -10.19
CA LEU A 122 1.06 3.75 -11.58
C LEU A 122 0.31 4.83 -12.36
N LEU A 123 -0.69 5.48 -11.75
CA LEU A 123 -1.41 6.59 -12.37
C LEU A 123 -0.45 7.76 -12.66
N GLY A 124 0.45 8.06 -11.73
CA GLY A 124 1.52 9.04 -11.94
C GLY A 124 2.49 8.66 -13.06
N PHE A 125 2.84 7.38 -13.16
CA PHE A 125 3.68 6.85 -14.25
C PHE A 125 2.98 6.99 -15.60
N VAL A 126 1.71 6.60 -15.71
CA VAL A 126 0.92 6.73 -16.94
C VAL A 126 0.80 8.19 -17.34
N LEU A 127 0.49 9.07 -16.41
CA LEU A 127 0.40 10.51 -16.63
C LEU A 127 1.73 11.06 -17.18
N ALA A 128 2.82 10.78 -16.48
CA ALA A 128 4.15 11.26 -16.84
C ALA A 128 4.63 10.73 -18.19
N ASN A 129 4.34 9.46 -18.49
CA ASN A 129 4.64 8.86 -19.79
C ASN A 129 3.80 9.47 -20.92
N LYS A 130 2.51 9.72 -20.72
CA LYS A 130 1.65 10.31 -21.75
C LYS A 130 2.00 11.77 -22.03
N ALA A 131 2.36 12.52 -20.99
CA ALA A 131 2.75 13.91 -21.04
C ALA A 131 4.19 14.14 -21.55
N HIS A 132 4.97 13.07 -21.75
CA HIS A 132 6.43 13.14 -21.96
C HIS A 132 7.13 14.01 -20.89
N ALA A 133 6.61 13.98 -19.66
CA ALA A 133 7.00 14.87 -18.58
C ALA A 133 7.50 14.03 -17.40
N PRO A 134 8.80 13.68 -17.35
CA PRO A 134 9.29 12.66 -16.44
C PRO A 134 9.26 13.08 -14.97
N ASN A 135 9.17 14.39 -14.70
CA ASN A 135 9.06 14.92 -13.34
C ASN A 135 7.64 14.77 -12.76
N LEU A 136 6.62 14.56 -13.59
CA LEU A 136 5.23 14.40 -13.12
C LEU A 136 5.03 13.17 -12.24
N ILE A 137 5.89 12.17 -12.29
CA ILE A 137 5.77 10.98 -11.45
C ILE A 137 6.08 11.26 -9.98
N PHE A 138 6.92 12.26 -9.68
CA PHE A 138 7.41 12.50 -8.32
C PHE A 138 6.33 12.82 -7.28
N PRO A 139 5.33 13.69 -7.52
CA PRO A 139 4.27 13.90 -6.54
C PRO A 139 3.49 12.61 -6.23
N PHE A 140 3.23 11.78 -7.24
CA PHE A 140 2.52 10.50 -7.06
C PHE A 140 3.38 9.48 -6.32
N LEU A 141 4.66 9.39 -6.67
CA LEU A 141 5.63 8.55 -5.99
C LEU A 141 5.79 8.99 -4.53
N ALA A 142 5.91 10.29 -4.26
CA ALA A 142 6.06 10.81 -2.90
C ALA A 142 4.83 10.51 -2.04
N LEU A 143 3.62 10.68 -2.59
CA LEU A 143 2.39 10.33 -1.89
C LEU A 143 2.29 8.82 -1.64
N SER A 144 2.50 8.01 -2.68
CA SER A 144 2.43 6.55 -2.62
C SER A 144 3.48 5.98 -1.66
N ALA A 145 4.75 6.31 -1.84
CA ALA A 145 5.85 5.85 -1.00
C ALA A 145 5.73 6.39 0.43
N GLY A 146 5.31 7.64 0.59
CA GLY A 146 5.05 8.23 1.91
C GLY A 146 3.93 7.50 2.66
N ALA A 147 2.84 7.15 1.98
CA ALA A 147 1.76 6.36 2.57
C ALA A 147 2.17 4.91 2.85
N THR A 148 2.92 4.28 1.94
CA THR A 148 3.52 2.96 2.16
C THR A 148 4.45 2.99 3.38
N LEU A 149 5.36 3.95 3.50
CA LEU A 149 6.26 4.08 4.65
C LEU A 149 5.53 4.36 5.96
N LYS A 150 4.55 5.29 5.95
CA LYS A 150 3.73 5.61 7.14
C LYS A 150 3.03 4.37 7.69
N ASN A 151 2.54 3.51 6.80
CA ASN A 151 1.82 2.30 7.15
C ASN A 151 2.73 1.07 7.24
N PHE A 152 4.06 1.23 7.23
CA PHE A 152 4.98 0.11 7.33
C PHE A 152 4.74 -0.66 8.64
N PRO A 153 4.58 -2.01 8.60
CA PRO A 153 4.36 -2.84 9.77
C PRO A 153 5.68 -3.03 10.54
N SER A 154 6.14 -1.97 11.21
CA SER A 154 7.41 -1.95 11.95
C SER A 154 7.36 -2.69 13.28
N THR A 155 6.17 -2.91 13.86
CA THR A 155 6.00 -3.60 15.14
C THR A 155 5.00 -4.75 15.04
N PRO A 156 5.12 -5.79 15.89
CA PRO A 156 4.13 -6.86 15.97
C PRO A 156 2.73 -6.35 16.29
N GLU A 157 2.58 -5.26 17.06
CA GLU A 157 1.27 -4.68 17.34
C GLU A 157 0.64 -4.03 16.10
N LYS A 158 1.43 -3.34 15.27
CA LYS A 158 0.95 -2.81 13.98
C LYS A 158 0.54 -3.92 13.03
N VAL A 159 1.30 -5.02 13.00
CA VAL A 159 0.92 -6.22 12.25
C VAL A 159 -0.41 -6.75 12.78
N ALA A 160 -0.57 -6.88 14.09
CA ALA A 160 -1.84 -7.34 14.67
C ALA A 160 -2.99 -6.35 14.38
N GLU A 161 -2.78 -5.05 14.46
CA GLU A 161 -3.76 -4.02 14.14
C GLU A 161 -4.21 -4.06 12.68
N ASP A 162 -3.25 -4.14 11.74
CA ASP A 162 -3.54 -4.22 10.31
C ASP A 162 -4.22 -5.54 9.91
N LEU A 163 -4.01 -6.61 10.68
CA LEU A 163 -4.71 -7.88 10.54
C LEU A 163 -6.06 -7.90 11.27
N GLY A 164 -6.46 -6.81 11.93
CA GLY A 164 -7.70 -6.74 12.70
C GLY A 164 -7.70 -7.61 13.97
N LEU A 165 -6.51 -7.97 14.46
CA LEU A 165 -6.27 -8.76 15.68
C LEU A 165 -6.05 -7.88 16.93
N ALA A 166 -6.00 -6.55 16.78
CA ALA A 166 -5.92 -5.64 17.92
C ALA A 166 -7.15 -5.81 18.84
N GLY A 167 -6.93 -6.37 20.03
CA GLY A 167 -7.99 -6.73 20.99
C GLY A 167 -8.17 -8.24 21.22
N VAL A 168 -7.49 -9.09 20.44
CA VAL A 168 -7.41 -10.55 20.68
C VAL A 168 -6.26 -10.85 21.64
N GLY A 169 -6.35 -10.33 22.87
CA GLY A 169 -5.46 -10.76 23.95
C GLY A 169 -5.83 -12.18 24.40
N PRO A 170 -4.87 -13.04 24.76
CA PRO A 170 -5.18 -14.28 25.44
C PRO A 170 -5.91 -13.93 26.74
N ARG A 171 -7.13 -14.45 26.91
CA ARG A 171 -7.74 -14.55 28.23
C ARG A 171 -7.15 -15.74 28.95
#